data_AF-A0AAW5QAY6-F1
#
_entry.id   AF-A0AAW5QAY6-F1
#
_cell.length_a   1.000
_cell.length_b   1.000
_cell.length_c   1.000
_cell.angle_alpha   90.00
_cell.angle_beta   90.00
_cell.angle_gamma   90.00
#
_symmetry.space_group_name_H-M   'P 1'
#
loop_
_entity.id
_entity.type
_entity.pdbx_description
1 polymer ?
#
loop_
_entity_poly.entity_id
_entity_poly.type
_entity_poly.pdbx_seq_one_letter_code
_entity_poly.pdbx_strand_id
1 'polypeptide(L)'
;MATKTDSRSQTARARARKAMADELERARKRESKLVAVFSAIDARADTEAALGEALIELKDLGVAQGDLVEMTGLAAREVAAAIRAAKDLTATGDSTPDTDDQHAPDTTPDGDRAESH
;
A
#
# COMPACT_ATOMS: atom_id res chain seq x y z
N MET A 1 -25.46 43.15 -28.77
CA MET A 1 -24.84 42.15 -29.66
C MET A 1 -23.54 41.66 -29.01
N ALA A 2 -23.54 40.48 -28.39
CA ALA A 2 -22.32 39.89 -27.85
C ALA A 2 -21.47 39.36 -29.02
N THR A 3 -20.24 39.83 -29.13
CA THR A 3 -19.43 39.70 -30.35
C THR A 3 -18.68 38.37 -30.37
N LYS A 4 -18.36 37.90 -31.59
CA LYS A 4 -17.73 36.61 -31.94
C LYS A 4 -16.51 36.22 -31.07
N THR A 5 -15.84 37.19 -30.47
CA THR A 5 -14.70 37.02 -29.56
C THR A 5 -15.12 36.42 -28.21
N ASP A 6 -16.26 36.80 -27.65
CA ASP A 6 -16.77 36.23 -26.38
C ASP A 6 -17.16 34.76 -26.53
N SER A 7 -17.77 34.40 -27.67
CA SER A 7 -18.13 33.01 -27.98
C SER A 7 -16.88 32.12 -28.14
N ARG A 8 -15.80 32.61 -28.75
CA ARG A 8 -14.52 31.89 -28.83
C ARG A 8 -13.87 31.73 -27.45
N SER A 9 -13.84 32.79 -26.64
CA SER A 9 -13.25 32.74 -25.29
C SER A 9 -14.02 31.78 -24.38
N GLN A 10 -15.34 31.69 -24.52
CA GLN A 10 -16.18 30.74 -23.81
C GLN A 10 -15.89 29.30 -24.24
N THR A 11 -15.77 29.06 -25.55
CA THR A 11 -15.45 27.74 -26.10
C THR A 11 -14.05 27.27 -25.68
N ALA A 12 -13.06 28.17 -25.67
CA ALA A 12 -11.71 27.85 -25.19
C ALA A 12 -11.70 27.48 -23.70
N ARG A 13 -12.41 28.23 -22.86
CA ARG A 13 -12.56 27.93 -21.43
C ARG A 13 -13.26 26.59 -21.20
N ALA A 14 -14.30 26.27 -21.98
CA ALA A 14 -14.98 24.98 -21.88
C ALA A 14 -14.03 23.80 -22.20
N ARG A 15 -13.20 23.92 -23.25
CA ARG A 15 -12.20 22.91 -23.58
C ARG A 15 -11.13 22.77 -22.51
N ALA A 16 -10.63 23.87 -21.97
CA ALA A 16 -9.65 23.85 -20.88
C ALA A 16 -10.20 23.13 -19.64
N ARG A 17 -11.45 23.42 -19.25
CA ARG A 17 -12.12 22.72 -18.13
C ARG A 17 -12.25 21.22 -18.37
N LYS A 18 -12.65 20.82 -19.59
CA LYS A 18 -12.73 19.40 -19.95
C LYS A 18 -11.36 18.72 -19.88
N ALA A 19 -10.32 19.32 -20.46
CA ALA A 19 -8.97 18.77 -20.43
C ALA A 19 -8.43 18.60 -19.00
N MET A 20 -8.71 19.57 -18.11
CA MET A 20 -8.35 19.45 -16.70
C MET A 20 -9.14 18.36 -15.98
N ALA A 21 -10.45 18.22 -16.25
CA ALA A 21 -11.25 17.14 -15.70
C ALA A 21 -10.72 15.77 -16.13
N ASP A 22 -10.38 15.61 -17.41
CA ASP A 22 -9.84 14.37 -17.97
C ASP A 22 -8.44 14.04 -17.37
N GLU A 23 -7.59 15.04 -17.11
CA GLU A 23 -6.30 14.83 -16.42
C GLU A 23 -6.50 14.42 -14.97
N LEU A 24 -7.39 15.10 -14.23
CA LEU A 24 -7.69 14.75 -12.83
C LEU A 24 -8.27 13.33 -12.74
N GLU A 25 -9.13 12.93 -13.67
CA GLU A 25 -9.64 11.57 -13.72
C GLU A 25 -8.51 10.55 -13.98
N ARG A 26 -7.62 10.84 -14.93
CA ARG A 26 -6.44 9.98 -15.18
C ARG A 26 -5.49 9.93 -14.00
N ALA A 27 -5.32 11.02 -13.25
CA ALA A 27 -4.49 11.06 -12.05
C ALA A 27 -5.10 10.17 -10.95
N ARG A 28 -6.40 10.30 -10.66
CA ARG A 28 -7.12 9.48 -9.68
C ARG A 28 -7.07 7.98 -10.03
N LYS A 29 -7.21 7.64 -11.31
CA LYS A 29 -7.08 6.24 -11.77
C LYS A 29 -5.68 5.71 -11.53
N ARG A 30 -4.64 6.50 -11.83
CA ARG A 30 -3.25 6.13 -11.57
C ARG A 30 -3.00 5.94 -10.07
N GLU A 31 -3.45 6.88 -9.25
CA GLU A 31 -3.36 6.81 -7.79
C GLU A 31 -4.00 5.53 -7.25
N SER A 32 -5.25 5.23 -7.62
CA SER A 32 -5.94 4.01 -7.21
C SER A 32 -5.19 2.72 -7.61
N LYS A 33 -4.58 2.70 -8.80
CA LYS A 33 -3.77 1.56 -9.23
C LYS A 33 -2.47 1.44 -8.46
N LEU A 34 -1.81 2.55 -8.15
CA LEU A 34 -0.60 2.54 -7.33
C LEU A 34 -0.89 2.06 -5.90
N VAL A 35 -1.99 2.51 -5.30
CA VAL A 35 -2.43 1.98 -3.99
C VAL A 35 -2.61 0.47 -4.05
N ALA A 36 -3.31 -0.05 -5.06
CA ALA A 36 -3.48 -1.49 -5.22
C ALA A 36 -2.15 -2.25 -5.41
N VAL A 37 -1.19 -1.65 -6.11
CA VAL A 37 0.15 -2.23 -6.29
C VAL A 37 0.91 -2.27 -4.96
N PHE A 38 0.89 -1.20 -4.17
CA PHE A 38 1.55 -1.18 -2.87
C PHE A 38 0.95 -2.19 -1.91
N SER A 39 -0.39 -2.27 -1.82
CA SER A 39 -1.04 -3.31 -1.02
C SER A 39 -0.70 -4.73 -1.48
N ALA A 40 -0.54 -4.95 -2.78
CA ALA A 40 -0.11 -6.26 -3.30
C ALA A 40 1.36 -6.58 -2.99
N ILE A 41 2.23 -5.56 -2.90
CA ILE A 41 3.62 -5.72 -2.47
C ILE A 41 3.67 -6.12 -1.00
N ASP A 42 2.89 -5.45 -0.14
CA ASP A 42 2.82 -5.76 1.29
C ASP A 42 2.30 -7.19 1.51
N ALA A 43 1.18 -7.55 0.88
CA ALA A 43 0.62 -8.90 0.96
C ALA A 43 1.57 -9.98 0.42
N ARG A 44 2.37 -9.65 -0.61
CA ARG A 44 3.40 -10.55 -1.14
C ARG A 44 4.51 -10.76 -0.10
N ALA A 45 4.96 -9.71 0.59
CA ALA A 45 5.97 -9.83 1.63
C ALA A 45 5.49 -10.73 2.78
N ASP A 46 4.23 -10.56 3.22
CA ASP A 46 3.62 -11.41 4.24
C ASP A 46 3.54 -12.88 3.80
N THR A 47 3.15 -13.11 2.54
CA THR A 47 3.09 -14.46 1.97
C THR A 47 4.47 -15.10 1.87
N GLU A 48 5.51 -14.33 1.51
CA GLU A 48 6.90 -14.82 1.44
C GLU A 48 7.46 -15.16 2.82
N ALA A 49 7.12 -14.38 3.86
CA ALA A 49 7.47 -14.69 5.24
C ALA A 49 6.81 -15.99 5.70
N ALA A 50 5.49 -16.12 5.53
CA ALA A 50 4.73 -17.31 5.89
C ALA A 50 5.22 -18.57 5.14
N LEU A 51 5.58 -18.44 3.86
CA LEU A 51 6.20 -19.51 3.09
C LEU A 51 7.53 -19.95 3.70
N GLY A 52 8.41 -19.00 4.03
CA GLY A 52 9.71 -19.31 4.63
C GLY A 52 9.59 -19.99 5.98
N GLU A 53 8.67 -19.54 6.84
CA GLU A 53 8.35 -20.16 8.14
C GLU A 53 7.86 -21.60 7.96
N ALA A 54 6.88 -21.83 7.09
CA ALA A 54 6.38 -23.18 6.82
C ALA A 54 7.47 -24.12 6.28
N LEU A 55 8.38 -23.61 5.42
CA LEU A 55 9.51 -24.39 4.92
C LEU A 55 10.53 -24.72 6.03
N ILE A 56 10.73 -23.83 7.00
CA ILE A 56 11.55 -24.11 8.18
C ILE A 56 10.91 -25.21 9.02
N GLU A 57 9.62 -25.10 9.33
CA GLU A 57 8.89 -26.10 10.12
C GLU A 57 8.94 -27.49 9.47
N LEU A 58 8.73 -27.58 8.16
CA LEU A 58 8.84 -28.85 7.43
C LEU A 58 10.25 -29.43 7.52
N LYS A 59 11.29 -28.60 7.44
CA LYS A 59 12.67 -29.05 7.60
C LYS A 59 12.94 -29.54 9.02
N ASP A 60 12.39 -28.88 10.03
CA ASP A 60 12.54 -29.26 11.44
C ASP A 60 11.78 -30.57 11.75
N LEU A 61 10.72 -30.87 11.00
CA LEU A 61 10.04 -32.17 10.97
C LEU A 61 10.82 -33.27 10.21
N GLY A 62 11.99 -32.94 9.66
CA GLY A 62 12.88 -33.89 8.99
C GLY A 62 12.64 -34.06 7.49
N VAL A 63 11.81 -33.21 6.87
CA VAL A 63 11.62 -33.25 5.41
C VAL A 63 12.90 -32.81 4.70
N ALA A 64 13.39 -33.63 3.77
CA ALA A 64 14.60 -33.34 3.03
C ALA A 64 14.37 -32.23 1.99
N GLN A 65 15.42 -31.47 1.68
CA GLN A 65 15.37 -30.37 0.71
C GLN A 65 14.87 -30.83 -0.67
N GLY A 66 15.23 -32.04 -1.11
CA GLY A 66 14.78 -32.60 -2.38
C GLY A 66 13.27 -32.80 -2.42
N ASP A 67 12.71 -33.33 -1.33
CA ASP A 67 11.27 -33.56 -1.20
C ASP A 67 10.50 -32.23 -1.14
N LEU A 68 11.05 -31.20 -0.47
CA LEU A 68 10.47 -29.86 -0.47
C LEU A 68 10.38 -29.27 -1.88
N VAL A 69 11.44 -29.42 -2.69
CA VAL A 69 11.45 -28.98 -4.09
C VAL A 69 10.41 -29.72 -4.91
N GLU A 70 10.30 -31.03 -4.75
CA GLU A 70 9.33 -31.85 -5.47
C GLU A 70 7.88 -31.50 -5.08
N MET A 71 7.58 -31.40 -3.78
CA MET A 71 6.23 -31.15 -3.28
C MET A 71 5.73 -29.73 -3.59
N THR A 72 6.61 -28.74 -3.55
CA THR A 72 6.23 -27.33 -3.76
C THR A 72 6.32 -26.89 -5.22
N GLY A 73 7.07 -27.62 -6.05
CA GLY A 73 7.39 -27.20 -7.42
C GLY A 73 8.36 -26.02 -7.51
N LEU A 74 8.90 -25.56 -6.37
CA LEU A 74 9.89 -24.48 -6.31
C LEU A 74 11.28 -25.00 -6.64
N ALA A 75 12.12 -24.18 -7.26
CA ALA A 75 13.51 -24.52 -7.44
C ALA A 75 14.24 -24.59 -6.07
N ALA A 76 15.25 -25.46 -5.96
CA ALA A 76 16.03 -25.60 -4.73
C ALA A 76 16.58 -24.27 -4.18
N ARG A 77 16.96 -23.35 -5.09
CA ARG A 77 17.43 -22.01 -4.74
C ARG A 77 16.33 -21.14 -4.12
N GLU A 78 15.09 -21.30 -4.55
CA GLU A 78 13.94 -20.52 -4.08
C GLU A 78 13.53 -21.00 -2.69
N VAL A 79 13.50 -22.32 -2.47
CA VAL A 79 13.31 -22.92 -1.15
C VAL A 79 14.40 -22.43 -0.17
N ALA A 80 15.67 -22.48 -0.59
CA ALA A 80 16.77 -22.01 0.24
C ALA A 80 16.73 -20.50 0.53
N ALA A 81 16.31 -19.69 -0.45
CA ALA A 81 16.17 -18.25 -0.29
C ALA A 81 15.03 -17.90 0.67
N ALA A 82 13.86 -18.53 0.55
CA ALA A 82 12.73 -18.32 1.44
C ALA A 82 13.06 -18.67 2.90
N ILE A 83 13.70 -19.83 3.13
CA ILE A 83 14.17 -20.25 4.46
C ILE A 83 15.16 -19.23 5.04
N ARG A 84 16.09 -18.71 4.23
CA ARG A 84 17.06 -17.70 4.70
C ARG A 84 16.35 -16.39 5.06
N ALA A 85 15.48 -15.90 4.19
CA ALA A 85 14.75 -14.66 4.42
C ALA A 85 13.92 -14.71 5.72
N ALA A 86 13.23 -15.82 5.98
CA ALA A 86 12.49 -16.00 7.24
C ALA A 86 13.38 -16.03 8.49
N LYS A 87 14.59 -16.61 8.39
CA LYS A 87 15.56 -16.55 9.49
C LYS A 87 16.09 -15.15 9.75
N ASP A 88 16.32 -14.39 8.69
CA ASP A 88 16.80 -13.01 8.81
C ASP A 88 15.71 -12.09 9.40
N LEU A 89 14.44 -12.34 9.06
CA LEU A 89 13.27 -11.66 9.64
C LEU A 89 13.16 -11.91 11.16
N THR A 90 13.28 -13.18 11.60
CA THR A 90 13.24 -13.50 13.04
C THR A 90 14.45 -12.93 13.80
N ALA A 91 15.63 -12.86 13.17
CA ALA A 91 16.81 -12.24 13.76
C ALA A 91 16.69 -10.70 13.89
N THR A 92 15.86 -10.07 13.06
CA THR A 92 15.65 -8.60 13.04
C THR A 92 14.38 -8.18 13.81
N GLY A 93 13.49 -9.14 14.12
CA GLY A 93 12.16 -8.93 14.66
C GLY A 93 12.05 -8.54 16.14
N ASP A 94 13.14 -8.45 16.90
CA ASP A 94 13.13 -7.94 18.29
C ASP A 94 13.12 -6.39 18.37
N SER A 95 12.58 -5.73 17.34
CA SER A 95 12.45 -4.28 17.27
C SER A 95 11.14 -3.90 16.59
N THR A 96 10.03 -4.41 17.13
CA THR A 96 8.71 -3.81 16.89
C THR A 96 8.65 -2.45 17.60
N PRO A 97 8.43 -1.32 16.91
CA PRO A 97 7.96 -0.14 17.59
C PRO A 97 6.51 -0.43 18.00
N ASP A 98 6.28 -0.58 19.31
CA ASP A 98 4.95 -0.45 19.89
C ASP A 98 4.33 0.84 19.36
N THR A 99 3.38 0.73 18.43
CA THR A 99 2.51 1.85 18.07
C THR A 99 1.26 1.71 18.93
N ASP A 100 1.45 1.84 20.24
CA ASP A 100 0.38 2.14 21.18
C ASP A 100 0.33 3.66 21.35
N ASP A 101 -0.12 4.35 20.29
CA ASP A 101 -0.55 5.73 20.40
C ASP A 101 -2.01 5.79 19.95
N GLN A 102 -2.86 5.38 20.89
CA GLN A 102 -4.27 5.68 20.88
C GLN A 102 -4.45 7.21 20.83
N HIS A 103 -4.75 7.75 19.65
CA HIS A 103 -5.23 9.12 19.57
C HIS A 103 -6.42 9.29 18.63
N ALA A 104 -7.61 9.04 19.20
CA ALA A 104 -8.79 9.89 19.09
C ALA A 104 -9.85 9.36 20.09
N PRO A 105 -10.82 10.16 20.59
CA PRO A 105 -11.17 11.55 20.24
C PRO A 105 -11.37 12.45 21.48
N ASP A 106 -11.48 13.78 21.26
CA ASP A 106 -12.17 14.80 22.08
C ASP A 106 -11.34 16.09 22.09
N THR A 107 -11.88 17.31 22.02
CA THR A 107 -13.24 17.86 22.02
C THR A 107 -13.08 19.31 21.54
N THR A 108 -14.04 19.82 20.77
CA THR A 108 -14.22 21.27 20.56
C THR A 108 -14.57 21.95 21.88
N PRO A 109 -13.86 23.00 22.33
CA PRO A 109 -14.44 23.94 23.27
C PRO A 109 -15.14 25.03 22.48
N ASP A 110 -16.47 24.93 22.49
CA ASP A 110 -17.36 26.06 22.33
C ASP A 110 -16.96 27.12 23.37
N GLY A 111 -16.74 28.35 22.91
CA GLY A 111 -16.21 29.45 23.70
C GLY A 111 -16.98 30.73 23.42
N ASP A 112 -18.30 30.63 23.45
CA ASP A 112 -19.21 31.76 23.49
C ASP A 112 -19.06 32.46 24.87
N ARG A 113 -18.41 33.63 24.90
CA ARG A 113 -18.54 34.58 26.01
C ARG A 113 -18.46 36.01 25.50
N ALA A 114 -19.63 36.62 25.41
CA ALA A 114 -19.88 38.05 25.38
C ALA A 114 -19.15 38.78 26.53
N GLU A 115 -18.71 40.02 26.28
CA GLU A 115 -19.07 41.16 27.13
C GLU A 115 -18.67 42.50 26.50
N SER A 116 -19.61 43.43 26.62
CA SER A 116 -19.63 44.82 26.18
C SER A 116 -18.58 45.67 26.91
N HIS A 117 -18.08 46.70 26.23
CA HIS A 117 -17.67 47.96 26.86
C HIS A 117 -17.81 49.13 25.90
#